data_AF-A0A4R3EBJ6-F1
#
_entry.id   AF-A0A4R3EBJ6-F1
#
_cell.length_a   1.000
_cell.length_b   1.000
_cell.length_c   1.000
_cell.angle_alpha   90.00
_cell.angle_beta   90.00
_cell.angle_gamma   90.00
#
_symmetry.space_group_name_H-M   'P 1'
#
loop_
_entity.id
_entity.type
_entity.pdbx_description
1 polymer ?
#
loop_
_entity_poly.entity_id
_entity_poly.type
_entity_poly.pdbx_seq_one_letter_code
_entity_poly.pdbx_strand_id
1 'polypeptide(L)'
;MMQAATQAKRTDMAVDDAREALAQRVEAARVRTLDWLATMQAVGEPRGVMRISAQHDPGKWPGMLLPGSYNGINLLSLIGGLDDWSADERATLVAWFERWRLSDGRFRIAGMTDDAVFKKPDRTETWRYIDFHVTNYSLGAIEALDPARKPLLAFAEPFLDVKELGAWLSLRDLRDPWQEGNNIVNLGSFLLLMARDGNAAVKAQVDAALETLFAWHDRLQEPSTGFWGVGQLSDPLKLLHAFAGSMHNFHLWYETGRPLPFHERALDYCLTLPPAIDSACIDVDAVDVLVNGHAMLGYRRAAIEQWCLELLEALLSFQNPDGGFADTRDGVRRQDGWVRGYEEPQGLSNTFATWFRWIAVAMIADLLWPGRWPWAFRRMVGIGYRKETQG
;
A
#
# COMPACT_ATOMS: atom_id res chain seq x y z
N MET A 1 -11.61 -50.68 0.88
CA MET A 1 -10.51 -49.90 0.26
C MET A 1 -10.92 -49.21 -1.04
N MET A 2 -11.59 -49.87 -2.00
CA MET A 2 -11.98 -49.25 -3.28
C MET A 2 -12.95 -48.06 -3.15
N GLN A 3 -13.95 -48.13 -2.25
CA GLN A 3 -14.90 -47.03 -2.02
C GLN A 3 -14.26 -45.77 -1.39
N ALA A 4 -13.29 -45.95 -0.49
CA ALA A 4 -12.57 -44.83 0.14
C ALA A 4 -11.68 -44.08 -0.86
N ALA A 5 -11.03 -44.79 -1.79
CA ALA A 5 -10.22 -44.18 -2.85
C ALA A 5 -11.06 -43.41 -3.87
N THR A 6 -12.27 -43.88 -4.20
CA THR A 6 -13.20 -43.16 -5.08
C THR A 6 -13.78 -41.91 -4.41
N GLN A 7 -14.01 -41.95 -3.10
CA GLN A 7 -14.51 -40.81 -2.34
C GLN A 7 -13.45 -39.71 -2.19
N ALA A 8 -12.21 -40.08 -1.84
CA ALA A 8 -11.08 -39.14 -1.80
C ALA A 8 -10.86 -38.44 -3.15
N LYS A 9 -10.84 -39.20 -4.26
CA LYS A 9 -10.68 -38.64 -5.61
C LYS A 9 -11.81 -37.68 -6.02
N ARG A 10 -13.05 -37.91 -5.57
CA ARG A 10 -14.17 -36.99 -5.81
C ARG A 10 -14.07 -35.72 -4.98
N THR A 11 -13.56 -35.81 -3.77
CA THR A 11 -13.32 -34.64 -2.91
C THR A 11 -12.20 -33.77 -3.48
N ASP A 12 -11.09 -34.37 -3.93
CA ASP A 12 -9.98 -33.63 -4.55
C ASP A 12 -10.42 -32.88 -5.82
N MET A 13 -11.17 -33.56 -6.71
CA MET A 13 -11.73 -32.91 -7.90
C MET A 13 -12.65 -31.72 -7.59
N ALA A 14 -13.51 -31.84 -6.57
CA ALA A 14 -14.44 -30.77 -6.20
C ALA A 14 -13.71 -29.54 -5.62
N VAL A 15 -12.60 -29.75 -4.90
CA VAL A 15 -11.75 -28.66 -4.38
C VAL A 15 -11.03 -27.95 -5.52
N ASP A 16 -10.50 -28.70 -6.49
CA ASP A 16 -9.85 -28.13 -7.67
C ASP A 16 -10.83 -27.32 -8.52
N ASP A 17 -12.06 -27.82 -8.73
CA ASP A 17 -13.11 -27.10 -9.46
C ASP A 17 -13.50 -25.79 -8.75
N ALA A 18 -13.62 -25.80 -7.42
CA ALA A 18 -13.95 -24.60 -6.64
C ALA A 18 -12.84 -23.54 -6.70
N ARG A 19 -11.57 -23.97 -6.62
CA ARG A 19 -10.41 -23.07 -6.76
C ARG A 19 -10.33 -22.48 -8.18
N GLU A 20 -10.59 -23.28 -9.20
CA GLU A 20 -10.61 -22.77 -10.58
C GLU A 20 -11.74 -21.76 -10.80
N ALA A 21 -12.94 -22.02 -10.27
CA ALA A 21 -14.05 -21.06 -10.32
C ALA A 21 -13.69 -19.74 -9.65
N LEU A 22 -12.97 -19.77 -8.52
CA LEU A 22 -12.51 -18.56 -7.84
C LEU A 22 -11.45 -17.81 -8.66
N ALA A 23 -10.51 -18.51 -9.29
CA ALA A 23 -9.53 -17.90 -10.19
C ALA A 23 -10.20 -17.20 -11.39
N GLN A 24 -11.25 -17.79 -11.95
CA GLN A 24 -12.05 -17.16 -13.01
C GLN A 24 -12.77 -15.89 -12.51
N ARG A 25 -13.24 -15.88 -11.24
CA ARG A 25 -13.82 -14.69 -10.63
C ARG A 25 -12.79 -13.57 -10.43
N VAL A 26 -11.55 -13.89 -10.08
CA VAL A 26 -10.44 -12.92 -10.02
C VAL A 26 -10.25 -12.27 -11.39
N GLU A 27 -10.15 -13.07 -12.45
CA GLU A 27 -9.95 -12.56 -13.81
C GLU A 27 -11.14 -11.70 -14.27
N ALA A 28 -12.37 -12.15 -14.02
CA ALA A 28 -13.56 -11.36 -14.35
C ALA A 28 -13.62 -10.04 -13.57
N ALA A 29 -13.23 -10.03 -12.29
CA ALA A 29 -13.13 -8.82 -11.50
C ALA A 29 -12.05 -7.88 -12.03
N ARG A 30 -10.90 -8.42 -12.47
CA ARG A 30 -9.77 -7.68 -13.04
C ARG A 30 -10.18 -6.92 -14.29
N VAL A 31 -10.85 -7.60 -15.22
CA VAL A 31 -11.37 -6.98 -16.45
C VAL A 31 -12.36 -5.87 -16.14
N ARG A 32 -13.31 -6.09 -15.23
CA ARG A 32 -14.25 -5.02 -14.80
C ARG A 32 -13.53 -3.81 -14.20
N THR A 33 -12.46 -4.02 -13.43
CA THR A 33 -11.68 -2.90 -12.88
C THR A 33 -10.92 -2.15 -13.97
N LEU A 34 -10.37 -2.83 -14.97
CA LEU A 34 -9.73 -2.15 -16.11
C LEU A 34 -10.73 -1.27 -16.88
N ASP A 35 -11.94 -1.79 -17.13
CA ASP A 35 -13.03 -1.03 -17.75
C ASP A 35 -13.41 0.18 -16.87
N TRP A 36 -13.54 -0.02 -15.56
CA TRP A 36 -13.84 1.04 -14.60
C TRP A 36 -12.77 2.15 -14.60
N LEU A 37 -11.49 1.79 -14.59
CA LEU A 37 -10.37 2.76 -14.64
C LEU A 37 -10.40 3.61 -15.91
N ALA A 38 -10.79 3.02 -17.05
CA ALA A 38 -10.96 3.78 -18.29
C ALA A 38 -12.03 4.89 -18.14
N THR A 39 -13.09 4.65 -17.37
CA THR A 39 -14.13 5.66 -17.08
C THR A 39 -13.67 6.77 -16.10
N MET A 40 -12.57 6.55 -15.38
CA MET A 40 -12.01 7.54 -14.45
C MET A 40 -11.17 8.60 -15.15
N GLN A 41 -10.81 8.43 -16.42
CA GLN A 41 -10.11 9.44 -17.22
C GLN A 41 -10.75 10.83 -17.08
N ALA A 42 -9.94 11.82 -16.73
CA ALA A 42 -10.37 13.21 -16.65
C ALA A 42 -10.47 13.81 -18.06
N VAL A 43 -11.57 14.52 -18.32
CA VAL A 43 -11.85 15.13 -19.63
C VAL A 43 -10.83 16.23 -19.92
N GLY A 44 -10.22 16.19 -21.10
CA GLY A 44 -9.26 17.20 -21.56
C GLY A 44 -7.84 17.07 -20.99
N GLU A 45 -7.61 16.09 -20.11
CA GLU A 45 -6.29 15.80 -19.55
C GLU A 45 -5.58 14.69 -20.36
N PRO A 46 -4.24 14.57 -20.24
CA PRO A 46 -3.50 13.43 -20.78
C PRO A 46 -4.07 12.07 -20.35
N ARG A 47 -3.87 11.04 -21.18
CA ARG A 47 -4.22 9.66 -20.85
C ARG A 47 -3.61 9.27 -19.49
N GLY A 48 -4.43 8.71 -18.61
CA GLY A 48 -4.02 8.30 -17.26
C GLY A 48 -4.17 9.34 -16.17
N VAL A 49 -4.51 10.59 -16.51
CA VAL A 49 -4.96 11.55 -15.50
C VAL A 49 -6.38 11.17 -15.10
N MET A 50 -6.55 10.72 -13.87
CA MET A 50 -7.79 10.13 -13.40
C MET A 50 -8.45 10.97 -12.32
N ARG A 51 -9.78 10.97 -12.36
CA ARG A 51 -10.62 11.34 -11.23
C ARG A 51 -10.48 10.30 -10.13
N ILE A 52 -10.64 10.72 -8.87
CA ILE A 52 -10.59 9.76 -7.75
C ILE A 52 -11.85 8.89 -7.66
N SER A 53 -12.98 9.34 -8.20
CA SER A 53 -14.25 8.59 -8.25
C SER A 53 -15.17 9.16 -9.33
N ALA A 54 -16.30 8.50 -9.57
CA ALA A 54 -17.34 9.02 -10.46
C ALA A 54 -17.96 10.35 -9.98
N GLN A 55 -17.97 10.60 -8.66
CA GLN A 55 -18.53 11.82 -8.04
C GLN A 55 -17.54 12.98 -7.99
N HIS A 56 -16.25 12.71 -8.19
CA HIS A 56 -15.24 13.76 -8.25
C HIS A 56 -15.51 14.73 -9.39
N ASP A 57 -15.69 16.00 -9.04
CA ASP A 57 -15.73 17.16 -9.94
C ASP A 57 -14.34 17.83 -10.00
N PRO A 58 -13.59 17.67 -11.12
CA PRO A 58 -12.26 18.26 -11.27
C PRO A 58 -12.26 19.78 -11.38
N GLY A 59 -13.38 20.40 -11.76
CA GLY A 59 -13.51 21.86 -11.80
C GLY A 59 -13.56 22.45 -10.39
N LYS A 60 -14.25 21.76 -9.47
CA LYS A 60 -14.33 22.16 -8.05
C LYS A 60 -13.10 21.73 -7.25
N TRP A 61 -12.54 20.56 -7.53
CA TRP A 61 -11.44 19.96 -6.75
C TRP A 61 -10.26 19.53 -7.64
N PRO A 62 -9.63 20.44 -8.41
CA PRO A 62 -8.61 20.07 -9.40
C PRO A 62 -7.42 19.32 -8.80
N GLY A 63 -7.04 19.62 -7.55
CA GLY A 63 -5.95 18.91 -6.86
C GLY A 63 -6.20 17.42 -6.65
N MET A 64 -7.47 16.98 -6.60
CA MET A 64 -7.83 15.57 -6.41
C MET A 64 -7.56 14.70 -7.65
N LEU A 65 -7.20 15.30 -8.78
CA LEU A 65 -6.65 14.56 -9.92
C LEU A 65 -5.33 13.87 -9.58
N LEU A 66 -4.49 14.47 -8.73
CA LEU A 66 -3.21 13.86 -8.33
C LEU A 66 -3.41 12.51 -7.60
N PRO A 67 -4.19 12.42 -6.51
CA PRO A 67 -4.48 11.15 -5.86
C PRO A 67 -5.36 10.21 -6.67
N GLY A 68 -6.24 10.73 -7.53
CA GLY A 68 -6.93 9.92 -8.52
C GLY A 68 -5.93 9.16 -9.40
N SER A 69 -4.98 9.91 -9.98
CA SER A 69 -4.02 9.42 -10.96
C SER A 69 -2.96 8.51 -10.35
N TYR A 70 -2.31 8.87 -9.23
CA TYR A 70 -1.26 8.00 -8.69
C TYR A 70 -1.82 6.63 -8.25
N ASN A 71 -3.03 6.57 -7.69
CA ASN A 71 -3.64 5.30 -7.29
C ASN A 71 -4.04 4.48 -8.53
N GLY A 72 -4.64 5.15 -9.53
CA GLY A 72 -5.02 4.51 -10.78
C GLY A 72 -3.83 3.96 -11.57
N ILE A 73 -2.71 4.67 -11.62
CA ILE A 73 -1.49 4.21 -12.32
C ILE A 73 -0.80 3.07 -11.59
N ASN A 74 -0.65 3.17 -10.26
CA ASN A 74 -0.13 2.04 -9.49
C ASN A 74 -1.02 0.80 -9.70
N LEU A 75 -2.35 0.98 -9.74
CA LEU A 75 -3.29 -0.09 -10.03
C LEU A 75 -3.15 -0.67 -11.43
N LEU A 76 -3.15 0.18 -12.48
CA LEU A 76 -2.94 -0.28 -13.86
C LEU A 76 -1.62 -1.04 -13.98
N SER A 77 -0.56 -0.60 -13.31
CA SER A 77 0.70 -1.35 -13.26
C SER A 77 0.47 -2.75 -12.69
N LEU A 78 -0.08 -2.84 -11.47
CA LEU A 78 -0.29 -4.11 -10.79
C LEU A 78 -1.10 -5.12 -11.60
N ILE A 79 -2.20 -4.69 -12.22
CA ILE A 79 -3.16 -5.60 -12.85
C ILE A 79 -3.02 -5.72 -14.37
N GLY A 80 -1.94 -5.19 -14.97
CA GLY A 80 -1.62 -5.36 -16.40
C GLY A 80 -2.42 -4.44 -17.34
N GLY A 81 -2.59 -3.18 -16.96
CA GLY A 81 -3.32 -2.15 -17.72
C GLY A 81 -2.44 -1.07 -18.37
N LEU A 82 -1.11 -1.25 -18.36
CA LEU A 82 -0.16 -0.32 -18.97
C LEU A 82 0.53 -0.86 -20.25
N ASP A 83 0.28 -2.13 -20.62
CA ASP A 83 1.05 -2.83 -21.67
C ASP A 83 0.89 -2.20 -23.06
N ASP A 84 -0.26 -1.58 -23.34
CA ASP A 84 -0.57 -0.95 -24.62
C ASP A 84 -0.17 0.54 -24.69
N TRP A 85 0.48 1.06 -23.64
CA TRP A 85 0.89 2.47 -23.59
C TRP A 85 2.21 2.70 -24.30
N SER A 86 2.20 3.64 -25.24
CA SER A 86 3.40 4.12 -25.91
C SER A 86 4.35 4.86 -24.96
N ALA A 87 5.62 4.94 -25.35
CA ALA A 87 6.62 5.72 -24.62
C ALA A 87 6.22 7.21 -24.50
N ASP A 88 5.59 7.78 -25.54
CA ASP A 88 5.15 9.17 -25.54
C ASP A 88 3.98 9.42 -24.58
N GLU A 89 3.01 8.50 -24.49
CA GLU A 89 1.93 8.59 -23.50
C GLU A 89 2.48 8.53 -22.06
N ARG A 90 3.39 7.58 -21.80
CA ARG A 90 4.05 7.44 -20.48
C ARG A 90 4.85 8.70 -20.13
N ALA A 91 5.66 9.21 -21.05
CA ALA A 91 6.44 10.43 -20.86
C ALA A 91 5.55 11.66 -20.63
N THR A 92 4.43 11.77 -21.36
CA THR A 92 3.46 12.85 -21.20
C THR A 92 2.84 12.83 -19.80
N LEU A 93 2.45 11.65 -19.30
CA LEU A 93 1.88 11.52 -17.97
C LEU A 93 2.91 11.75 -16.86
N VAL A 94 4.15 11.28 -17.02
CA VAL A 94 5.26 11.62 -16.11
C VAL A 94 5.42 13.14 -16.05
N ALA A 95 5.45 13.82 -17.19
CA ALA A 95 5.55 15.28 -17.23
C ALA A 95 4.35 15.98 -16.57
N TRP A 96 3.16 15.36 -16.57
CA TRP A 96 2.00 15.85 -15.83
C TRP A 96 2.17 15.69 -14.32
N PHE A 97 2.61 14.52 -13.83
CA PHE A 97 2.89 14.32 -12.40
C PHE A 97 3.91 15.34 -11.89
N GLU A 98 4.97 15.57 -12.65
CA GLU A 98 6.06 16.48 -12.31
C GLU A 98 5.61 17.93 -12.10
N ARG A 99 4.45 18.36 -12.62
CA ARG A 99 3.88 19.70 -12.36
C ARG A 99 3.45 19.90 -10.91
N TRP A 100 3.21 18.82 -10.18
CA TRP A 100 2.81 18.84 -8.77
C TRP A 100 4.00 18.74 -7.81
N ARG A 101 5.22 18.61 -8.35
CA ARG A 101 6.46 18.55 -7.56
C ARG A 101 6.90 19.95 -7.13
N LEU A 102 7.20 20.10 -5.85
CA LEU A 102 7.87 21.24 -5.25
C LEU A 102 9.36 21.24 -5.60
N SER A 103 10.03 22.38 -5.41
CA SER A 103 11.43 22.56 -5.80
C SER A 103 12.42 21.65 -5.05
N ASP A 104 12.04 21.12 -3.88
CA ASP A 104 12.88 20.22 -3.07
C ASP A 104 12.61 18.74 -3.31
N GLY A 105 11.67 18.40 -4.21
CA GLY A 105 11.36 17.02 -4.56
C GLY A 105 10.01 16.49 -4.07
N ARG A 106 9.40 17.15 -3.07
CA ARG A 106 8.09 16.73 -2.51
C ARG A 106 6.97 16.94 -3.52
N PHE A 107 5.90 16.16 -3.43
CA PHE A 107 4.66 16.37 -4.17
C PHE A 107 3.57 16.89 -3.24
N ARG A 108 2.71 17.77 -3.76
CA ARG A 108 1.61 18.35 -2.99
C ARG A 108 0.32 18.43 -3.79
N ILE A 109 -0.77 18.08 -3.12
CA ILE A 109 -2.13 18.23 -3.64
C ILE A 109 -2.50 19.72 -3.63
N ALA A 110 -2.81 20.28 -4.80
CA ALA A 110 -3.23 21.67 -4.87
C ALA A 110 -4.59 21.91 -4.19
N GLY A 111 -4.75 23.11 -3.62
CA GLY A 111 -5.95 23.51 -2.89
C GLY A 111 -5.93 23.19 -1.39
N MET A 112 -4.98 22.35 -0.93
CA MET A 112 -4.74 22.21 0.50
C MET A 112 -4.14 23.49 1.08
N THR A 113 -4.74 24.00 2.14
CA THR A 113 -4.29 25.19 2.89
C THR A 113 -3.99 24.82 4.33
N ASP A 114 -3.19 25.63 5.03
CA ASP A 114 -2.87 25.41 6.44
C ASP A 114 -4.15 25.19 7.26
N ASP A 115 -5.13 26.07 7.14
CA ASP A 115 -6.32 25.95 7.95
C ASP A 115 -7.16 24.70 7.59
N ALA A 116 -7.05 24.14 6.37
CA ALA A 116 -7.82 22.99 5.94
C ALA A 116 -7.20 21.61 6.24
N VAL A 117 -5.95 21.56 6.73
CA VAL A 117 -5.24 20.29 6.97
C VAL A 117 -4.99 19.99 8.44
N PHE A 118 -4.99 18.70 8.80
CA PHE A 118 -4.67 18.24 10.15
C PHE A 118 -4.21 16.79 10.18
N LYS A 119 -3.11 16.56 10.90
CA LYS A 119 -2.59 15.23 11.26
C LYS A 119 -1.98 15.24 12.67
N LYS A 120 -1.23 16.29 12.97
CA LYS A 120 -0.68 16.56 14.30
C LYS A 120 -0.95 18.00 14.73
N PRO A 121 -0.92 18.29 16.04
CA PRO A 121 -1.02 19.67 16.53
C PRO A 121 0.03 20.59 15.91
N ASP A 122 1.25 20.09 15.70
CA ASP A 122 2.28 20.82 14.97
C ASP A 122 1.98 20.86 13.47
N ARG A 123 1.92 22.07 12.93
CA ARG A 123 1.61 22.34 11.52
C ARG A 123 2.69 21.78 10.57
N THR A 124 3.95 21.89 10.96
CA THR A 124 5.09 21.43 10.15
C THR A 124 5.07 19.90 10.07
N GLU A 125 4.80 19.21 11.18
CA GLU A 125 4.62 17.76 11.18
C GLU A 125 3.41 17.32 10.35
N THR A 126 2.30 18.08 10.41
CA THR A 126 1.13 17.81 9.56
C THR A 126 1.48 17.86 8.08
N TRP A 127 2.14 18.93 7.64
CA TRP A 127 2.57 19.04 6.25
C TRP A 127 3.60 18.00 5.87
N ARG A 128 4.55 17.69 6.76
CA ARG A 128 5.54 16.65 6.48
C ARG A 128 4.88 15.29 6.26
N TYR A 129 3.93 14.91 7.11
CA TYR A 129 3.16 13.67 6.91
C TYR A 129 2.48 13.66 5.53
N ILE A 130 1.75 14.72 5.20
CA ILE A 130 0.97 14.81 3.96
C ILE A 130 1.90 14.75 2.75
N ASP A 131 2.94 15.58 2.74
CA ASP A 131 3.88 15.65 1.63
C ASP A 131 4.63 14.32 1.47
N PHE A 132 5.07 13.68 2.56
CA PHE A 132 5.76 12.38 2.49
C PHE A 132 4.84 11.32 1.90
N HIS A 133 3.59 11.26 2.36
CA HIS A 133 2.62 10.31 1.83
C HIS A 133 2.37 10.56 0.33
N VAL A 134 1.99 11.79 -0.05
CA VAL A 134 1.72 12.12 -1.46
C VAL A 134 2.95 11.90 -2.35
N THR A 135 4.15 12.19 -1.85
CA THR A 135 5.41 11.97 -2.57
C THR A 135 5.66 10.49 -2.82
N ASN A 136 5.48 9.62 -1.83
CA ASN A 136 5.71 8.18 -2.00
C ASN A 136 4.82 7.58 -3.10
N TYR A 137 3.52 7.86 -3.09
CA TYR A 137 2.62 7.33 -4.11
C TYR A 137 2.86 7.93 -5.50
N SER A 138 3.15 9.24 -5.57
CA SER A 138 3.46 9.91 -6.84
C SER A 138 4.75 9.37 -7.46
N LEU A 139 5.79 9.14 -6.65
CA LEU A 139 7.02 8.50 -7.10
C LEU A 139 6.80 7.05 -7.53
N GLY A 140 5.96 6.28 -6.83
CA GLY A 140 5.57 4.93 -7.25
C GLY A 140 4.88 4.92 -8.62
N ALA A 141 3.96 5.86 -8.85
CA ALA A 141 3.30 5.99 -10.15
C ALA A 141 4.27 6.41 -11.28
N ILE A 142 5.21 7.33 -10.99
CA ILE A 142 6.26 7.70 -11.93
C ILE A 142 7.17 6.51 -12.24
N GLU A 143 7.57 5.72 -11.23
CA GLU A 143 8.41 4.53 -11.41
C GLU A 143 7.72 3.46 -12.27
N ALA A 144 6.41 3.28 -12.14
CA ALA A 144 5.64 2.37 -13.00
C ALA A 144 5.61 2.81 -14.48
N LEU A 145 5.69 4.12 -14.74
CA LEU A 145 5.66 4.69 -16.09
C LEU A 145 7.05 4.79 -16.71
N ASP A 146 8.04 5.20 -15.94
CA ASP A 146 9.44 5.40 -16.31
C ASP A 146 10.36 4.89 -15.19
N PRO A 147 10.71 3.59 -15.19
CA PRO A 147 11.56 2.98 -14.16
C PRO A 147 13.00 3.53 -14.13
N ALA A 148 13.42 4.25 -15.18
CA ALA A 148 14.75 4.86 -15.25
C ALA A 148 14.79 6.28 -14.68
N ARG A 149 13.62 6.87 -14.37
CA ARG A 149 13.51 8.21 -13.80
C ARG A 149 14.10 8.27 -12.39
N LYS A 150 15.19 9.03 -12.23
CA LYS A 150 15.75 9.31 -10.91
C LYS A 150 14.88 10.36 -10.17
N PRO A 151 14.51 10.11 -8.90
CA PRO A 151 13.75 11.07 -8.11
C PRO A 151 14.65 12.20 -7.58
N LEU A 152 14.08 13.41 -7.45
CA LEU A 152 14.66 14.48 -6.65
C LEU A 152 14.22 14.30 -5.20
N LEU A 153 15.17 14.17 -4.27
CA LEU A 153 14.91 13.84 -2.86
C LEU A 153 15.64 14.80 -1.89
N ALA A 154 15.83 16.07 -2.28
CA ALA A 154 16.55 17.05 -1.47
C ALA A 154 15.92 17.25 -0.07
N PHE A 155 14.60 17.12 0.04
CA PHE A 155 13.89 17.17 1.32
C PHE A 155 14.25 16.03 2.30
N ALA A 156 14.77 14.91 1.81
CA ALA A 156 15.13 13.73 2.60
C ALA A 156 16.61 13.71 2.99
N GLU A 157 17.46 14.48 2.30
CA GLU A 157 18.91 14.56 2.55
C GLU A 157 19.29 14.87 4.01
N PRO A 158 18.59 15.76 4.75
CA PRO A 158 18.93 16.02 6.16
C PRO A 158 18.91 14.76 7.04
N PHE A 159 18.10 13.75 6.68
CA PHE A 159 17.97 12.52 7.45
C PHE A 159 19.08 11.49 7.16
N LEU A 160 20.03 11.81 6.28
CA LEU A 160 21.29 11.05 6.16
C LEU A 160 22.22 11.30 7.34
N ASP A 161 22.07 12.44 8.04
CA ASP A 161 22.77 12.67 9.30
C ASP A 161 22.07 11.89 10.43
N VAL A 162 22.82 10.98 11.05
CA VAL A 162 22.28 10.09 12.11
C VAL A 162 21.81 10.84 13.35
N LYS A 163 22.34 12.04 13.63
CA LYS A 163 21.88 12.87 14.76
C LYS A 163 20.56 13.55 14.42
N GLU A 164 20.42 14.08 13.21
CA GLU A 164 19.16 14.66 12.74
C GLU A 164 18.06 13.60 12.68
N LEU A 165 18.35 12.43 12.12
CA LEU A 165 17.42 11.30 12.12
C LEU A 165 17.08 10.84 13.54
N GLY A 166 18.09 10.72 14.42
CA GLY A 166 17.87 10.36 15.82
C GLY A 166 16.97 11.36 16.56
N ALA A 167 17.17 12.65 16.35
CA ALA A 167 16.32 13.70 16.90
C ALA A 167 14.89 13.57 16.37
N TRP A 168 14.71 13.37 15.06
CA TRP A 168 13.40 13.16 14.46
C TRP A 168 12.67 11.91 14.98
N LEU A 169 13.39 10.80 15.14
CA LEU A 169 12.87 9.54 15.71
C LEU A 169 12.46 9.72 17.18
N SER A 170 13.19 10.53 17.95
CA SER A 170 12.87 10.79 19.36
C SER A 170 11.56 11.55 19.56
N LEU A 171 11.06 12.22 18.51
CA LEU A 171 9.80 12.96 18.51
C LEU A 171 8.59 12.14 18.04
N ARG A 172 8.78 10.87 17.64
CA ARG A 172 7.67 10.02 17.19
C ARG A 172 6.80 9.60 18.37
N ASP A 173 5.50 9.77 18.25
CA ASP A 173 4.52 9.40 19.27
C ASP A 173 3.93 8.01 19.02
N LEU A 174 4.51 6.98 19.61
CA LEU A 174 4.01 5.60 19.51
C LEU A 174 2.70 5.34 20.28
N ARG A 175 2.04 6.37 20.84
CA ARG A 175 0.63 6.28 21.24
C ARG A 175 -0.32 6.39 20.03
N ASP A 176 0.18 6.91 18.91
CA ASP A 176 -0.47 6.94 17.59
C ASP A 176 0.40 6.19 16.56
N PRO A 177 0.58 4.87 16.74
CA PRO A 177 1.52 4.10 15.92
C PRO A 177 1.09 4.03 14.45
N TRP A 178 -0.19 4.14 14.12
CA TRP A 178 -0.66 4.10 12.74
C TRP A 178 -0.17 5.33 11.95
N GLN A 179 -0.31 6.52 12.54
CA GLN A 179 0.19 7.74 11.92
C GLN A 179 1.73 7.75 11.82
N GLU A 180 2.43 7.34 12.88
CA GLU A 180 3.89 7.33 12.85
C GLU A 180 4.45 6.26 11.93
N GLY A 181 3.76 5.13 11.82
CA GLY A 181 4.15 4.06 10.92
C GLY A 181 4.20 4.53 9.47
N ASN A 182 3.19 5.30 9.05
CA ASN A 182 3.17 5.98 7.76
C ASN A 182 4.32 6.98 7.56
N ASN A 183 4.65 7.78 8.58
CA ASN A 183 5.77 8.73 8.47
C ASN A 183 7.10 8.01 8.25
N ILE A 184 7.34 6.95 9.03
CA ILE A 184 8.62 6.25 9.06
C ILE A 184 8.82 5.44 7.78
N VAL A 185 7.83 4.68 7.31
CA VAL A 185 7.95 3.93 6.05
C VAL A 185 8.23 4.87 4.87
N ASN A 186 7.58 6.04 4.81
CA ASN A 186 7.78 6.96 3.71
C ASN A 186 9.21 7.52 3.71
N LEU A 187 9.72 7.94 4.87
CA LEU A 187 11.11 8.38 4.98
C LEU A 187 12.09 7.26 4.62
N GLY A 188 11.90 6.07 5.19
CA GLY A 188 12.75 4.90 4.90
C GLY A 188 12.77 4.54 3.42
N SER A 189 11.62 4.62 2.75
CA SER A 189 11.49 4.43 1.30
C SER A 189 12.32 5.45 0.50
N PHE A 190 12.29 6.73 0.88
CA PHE A 190 13.13 7.74 0.22
C PHE A 190 14.63 7.49 0.44
N LEU A 191 15.04 7.09 1.64
CA LEU A 191 16.44 6.74 1.91
C LEU A 191 16.88 5.54 1.05
N LEU A 192 16.04 4.51 0.92
CA LEU A 192 16.32 3.36 0.05
C LEU A 192 16.44 3.75 -1.43
N LEU A 193 15.60 4.67 -1.91
CA LEU A 193 15.74 5.24 -3.26
C LEU A 193 17.07 5.99 -3.43
N MET A 194 17.49 6.77 -2.44
CA MET A 194 18.79 7.46 -2.47
C MET A 194 19.95 6.47 -2.54
N ALA A 195 19.89 5.35 -1.80
CA ALA A 195 20.90 4.29 -1.88
C ALA A 195 20.93 3.61 -3.25
N ARG A 196 19.76 3.38 -3.86
CA ARG A 196 19.63 2.76 -5.19
C ARG A 196 20.24 3.64 -6.29
N ASP A 197 19.94 4.93 -6.27
CA ASP A 197 20.26 5.85 -7.39
C ASP A 197 21.55 6.67 -7.17
N GLY A 198 22.08 6.64 -5.94
CA GLY A 198 23.27 7.35 -5.48
C GLY A 198 24.59 6.61 -5.74
N ASN A 199 25.69 7.25 -5.32
CA ASN A 199 27.03 6.65 -5.38
C ASN A 199 27.35 5.90 -4.07
N ALA A 200 28.54 5.29 -3.99
CA ALA A 200 28.96 4.52 -2.82
C ALA A 200 28.97 5.33 -1.51
N ALA A 201 29.26 6.63 -1.56
CA ALA A 201 29.24 7.49 -0.37
C ALA A 201 27.81 7.74 0.13
N VAL A 202 26.87 8.04 -0.79
CA VAL A 202 25.44 8.17 -0.45
C VAL A 202 24.91 6.87 0.12
N LYS A 203 25.25 5.73 -0.50
CA LYS A 203 24.85 4.41 0.00
C LYS A 203 25.34 4.18 1.44
N ALA A 204 26.61 4.48 1.73
CA ALA A 204 27.16 4.31 3.08
C ALA A 204 26.46 5.20 4.12
N GLN A 205 26.05 6.42 3.75
CA GLN A 205 25.26 7.31 4.61
C GLN A 205 23.86 6.76 4.86
N VAL A 206 23.19 6.26 3.81
CA VAL A 206 21.88 5.60 3.94
C VAL A 206 21.97 4.37 4.83
N ASP A 207 22.98 3.52 4.64
CA ASP A 207 23.17 2.32 5.46
C ASP A 207 23.29 2.70 6.96
N ALA A 208 24.06 3.74 7.30
CA ALA A 208 24.18 4.24 8.67
C ALA A 208 22.86 4.81 9.24
N ALA A 209 22.10 5.53 8.41
CA ALA A 209 20.80 6.07 8.77
C ALA A 209 19.78 4.95 9.03
N LEU A 210 19.71 3.94 8.14
CA LEU A 210 18.83 2.79 8.29
C LEU A 210 19.20 1.94 9.52
N GLU A 211 20.48 1.74 9.82
CA GLU A 211 20.86 1.05 11.07
C GLU A 211 20.42 1.83 12.32
N THR A 212 20.45 3.17 12.29
CA THR A 212 19.91 4.00 13.37
C THR A 212 18.40 3.81 13.53
N LEU A 213 17.66 3.79 12.40
CA LEU A 213 16.22 3.55 12.36
C LEU A 213 15.87 2.15 12.88
N PHE A 214 16.56 1.11 12.39
CA PHE A 214 16.32 -0.27 12.83
C PHE A 214 16.64 -0.45 14.30
N ALA A 215 17.75 0.09 14.79
CA ALA A 215 18.08 0.03 16.21
C ALA A 215 17.03 0.73 17.08
N TRP A 216 16.40 1.81 16.58
CA TRP A 216 15.29 2.47 17.27
C TRP A 216 14.04 1.58 17.34
N HIS A 217 13.67 0.95 16.23
CA HIS A 217 12.54 0.01 16.19
C HIS A 217 12.78 -1.24 17.03
N ASP A 218 13.96 -1.86 16.96
CA ASP A 218 14.29 -3.08 17.70
C ASP A 218 14.16 -2.88 19.22
N ARG A 219 14.44 -1.67 19.72
CA ARG A 219 14.27 -1.31 21.15
C ARG A 219 12.81 -1.11 21.57
N LEU A 220 11.90 -0.84 20.63
CA LEU A 220 10.54 -0.39 20.90
C LEU A 220 9.47 -1.40 20.47
N GLN A 221 9.87 -2.51 19.83
CA GLN A 221 8.93 -3.55 19.42
C GLN A 221 8.42 -4.32 20.64
N GLU A 222 7.11 -4.56 20.69
CA GLU A 222 6.48 -5.33 21.76
C GLU A 222 6.60 -6.84 21.45
N PRO A 223 7.36 -7.63 22.24
CA PRO A 223 7.58 -9.05 21.94
C PRO A 223 6.32 -9.91 21.93
N SER A 224 5.28 -9.52 22.67
CA SER A 224 4.04 -10.30 22.76
C SER A 224 3.14 -10.17 21.53
N THR A 225 3.26 -9.08 20.78
CA THR A 225 2.42 -8.79 19.59
C THR A 225 3.24 -8.77 18.30
N GLY A 226 4.54 -8.48 18.37
CA GLY A 226 5.39 -8.22 17.22
C GLY A 226 5.19 -6.83 16.59
N PHE A 227 4.44 -5.93 17.24
CA PHE A 227 4.12 -4.60 16.71
C PHE A 227 4.80 -3.49 17.52
N TRP A 228 4.88 -2.29 16.94
CA TRP A 228 5.26 -1.05 17.59
C TRP A 228 4.04 -0.26 18.04
N GLY A 229 4.10 0.29 19.26
CA GLY A 229 2.98 1.02 19.86
C GLY A 229 2.97 0.90 21.38
N VAL A 230 2.40 1.90 22.07
CA VAL A 230 2.35 1.92 23.54
C VAL A 230 1.03 1.33 24.05
N GLY A 231 1.13 0.36 24.98
CA GLY A 231 -0.04 -0.19 25.68
C GLY A 231 -0.99 -0.98 24.77
N GLN A 232 -0.45 -1.65 23.76
CA GLN A 232 -1.21 -2.33 22.71
C GLN A 232 -2.18 -3.38 23.27
N LEU A 233 -1.78 -4.11 24.31
CA LEU A 233 -2.62 -5.14 24.94
C LEU A 233 -3.70 -4.59 25.90
N SER A 234 -3.75 -3.29 26.14
CA SER A 234 -4.73 -2.68 27.05
C SER A 234 -6.11 -2.45 26.42
N ASP A 235 -6.18 -2.45 25.09
CA ASP A 235 -7.37 -2.07 24.32
C ASP A 235 -7.26 -2.64 22.90
N PRO A 236 -8.27 -3.41 22.41
CA PRO A 236 -8.29 -3.92 21.04
C PRO A 236 -8.07 -2.85 19.97
N LEU A 237 -8.57 -1.62 20.17
CA LEU A 237 -8.36 -0.52 19.21
C LEU A 237 -6.88 -0.09 19.15
N LYS A 238 -6.19 -0.07 20.29
CA LYS A 238 -4.75 0.22 20.32
C LYS A 238 -3.94 -0.89 19.67
N LEU A 239 -4.33 -2.14 19.84
CA LEU A 239 -3.70 -3.26 19.16
C LEU A 239 -3.88 -3.16 17.64
N LEU A 240 -5.10 -2.83 17.18
CA LEU A 240 -5.38 -2.57 15.76
C LEU A 240 -4.51 -1.45 15.21
N HIS A 241 -4.38 -0.32 15.91
CA HIS A 241 -3.53 0.78 15.46
C HIS A 241 -2.05 0.40 15.44
N ALA A 242 -1.57 -0.38 16.41
CA ALA A 242 -0.19 -0.86 16.45
C ALA A 242 0.09 -1.79 15.27
N PHE A 243 -0.83 -2.71 14.97
CA PHE A 243 -0.79 -3.55 13.78
C PHE A 243 -0.72 -2.72 12.48
N ALA A 244 -1.68 -1.82 12.27
CA ALA A 244 -1.77 -1.00 11.05
C ALA A 244 -0.53 -0.11 10.85
N GLY A 245 0.03 0.43 11.94
CA GLY A 245 1.29 1.18 11.88
C GLY A 245 2.51 0.31 11.61
N SER A 246 2.54 -0.90 12.15
CA SER A 246 3.71 -1.78 12.08
C SER A 246 3.87 -2.44 10.72
N MET A 247 2.77 -2.91 10.12
CA MET A 247 2.81 -3.55 8.80
C MET A 247 3.53 -2.66 7.79
N HIS A 248 3.19 -1.37 7.73
CA HIS A 248 3.87 -0.40 6.86
C HIS A 248 5.39 -0.45 6.99
N ASN A 249 5.91 -0.57 8.21
CA ASN A 249 7.34 -0.56 8.46
C ASN A 249 7.99 -1.90 8.15
N PHE A 250 7.26 -3.02 8.22
CA PHE A 250 7.80 -4.33 7.86
C PHE A 250 8.38 -4.37 6.44
N HIS A 251 7.85 -3.56 5.52
CA HIS A 251 8.41 -3.41 4.17
C HIS A 251 9.89 -3.02 4.15
N LEU A 252 10.37 -2.26 5.15
CA LEU A 252 11.80 -1.93 5.29
C LEU A 252 12.64 -3.17 5.62
N TRP A 253 12.12 -4.10 6.43
CA TRP A 253 12.78 -5.38 6.73
C TRP A 253 12.75 -6.31 5.52
N TYR A 254 11.61 -6.37 4.81
CA TYR A 254 11.47 -7.18 3.60
C TYR A 254 12.48 -6.74 2.52
N GLU A 255 12.57 -5.44 2.25
CA GLU A 255 13.49 -4.88 1.26
C GLU A 255 14.95 -5.13 1.63
N THR A 256 15.33 -4.89 2.88
CA THR A 256 16.71 -5.06 3.35
C THR A 256 17.11 -6.51 3.62
N GLY A 257 16.15 -7.43 3.65
CA GLY A 257 16.38 -8.82 4.05
C GLY A 257 16.75 -8.97 5.53
N ARG A 258 16.50 -7.96 6.35
CA ARG A 258 16.72 -8.01 7.80
C ARG A 258 15.68 -8.94 8.45
N PRO A 259 16.07 -9.83 9.37
CA PRO A 259 15.09 -10.61 10.13
C PRO A 259 14.16 -9.70 10.93
N LEU A 260 12.85 -9.91 10.80
CA LEU A 260 11.84 -9.18 11.55
C LEU A 260 11.57 -9.94 12.87
N PRO A 261 11.90 -9.37 14.04
CA PRO A 261 11.68 -10.05 15.32
C PRO A 261 10.18 -10.27 15.58
N PHE A 262 9.85 -11.39 16.22
CA PHE A 262 8.48 -11.73 16.66
C PHE A 262 7.42 -11.72 15.55
N HIS A 263 7.82 -11.91 14.29
CA HIS A 263 6.91 -11.88 13.15
C HIS A 263 5.82 -12.96 13.27
N GLU A 264 6.11 -14.10 13.91
CA GLU A 264 5.10 -15.11 14.23
C GLU A 264 3.96 -14.57 15.11
N ARG A 265 4.22 -13.60 16.00
CA ARG A 265 3.20 -12.98 16.85
C ARG A 265 2.30 -12.03 16.07
N ALA A 266 2.87 -11.31 15.10
CA ALA A 266 2.09 -10.51 14.18
C ALA A 266 1.15 -11.40 13.33
N LEU A 267 1.64 -12.55 12.84
CA LEU A 267 0.82 -13.54 12.16
C LEU A 267 -0.26 -14.12 13.06
N ASP A 268 0.07 -14.40 14.33
CA ASP A 268 -0.89 -14.88 15.31
C ASP A 268 -2.06 -13.91 15.47
N TYR A 269 -1.78 -12.61 15.57
CA TYR A 269 -2.80 -11.57 15.66
C TYR A 269 -3.66 -11.49 14.39
N CYS A 270 -3.06 -11.43 13.19
CA CYS A 270 -3.81 -11.35 11.93
C CYS A 270 -4.78 -12.54 11.77
N LEU A 271 -4.37 -13.76 12.17
CA LEU A 271 -5.23 -14.95 12.16
C LEU A 271 -6.36 -14.91 13.19
N THR A 272 -6.35 -13.99 14.16
CA THR A 272 -7.49 -13.74 15.06
C THR A 272 -8.55 -12.82 14.45
N LEU A 273 -8.19 -12.05 13.42
CA LEU A 273 -9.12 -11.18 12.73
C LEU A 273 -10.08 -12.03 11.87
N PRO A 274 -11.36 -11.65 11.77
CA PRO A 274 -12.26 -12.32 10.85
C PRO A 274 -11.78 -12.09 9.40
N PRO A 275 -11.80 -13.11 8.52
CA PRO A 275 -11.55 -12.94 7.08
C PRO A 275 -12.77 -12.31 6.40
N ALA A 276 -13.11 -11.10 6.82
CA ALA A 276 -14.26 -10.33 6.38
C ALA A 276 -13.85 -8.90 6.07
N ILE A 277 -14.63 -8.24 5.23
CA ILE A 277 -14.35 -6.88 4.77
C ILE A 277 -14.41 -5.88 5.91
N ASP A 278 -13.31 -5.16 6.09
CA ASP A 278 -13.19 -3.97 6.93
C ASP A 278 -13.02 -2.73 6.01
N SER A 279 -12.11 -1.82 6.33
CA SER A 279 -11.61 -0.75 5.47
C SER A 279 -10.54 -1.27 4.51
N ALA A 280 -10.40 -0.60 3.37
CA ALA A 280 -9.44 -1.02 2.34
C ALA A 280 -8.00 -1.06 2.85
N CYS A 281 -7.63 -0.21 3.83
CA CYS A 281 -6.35 -0.27 4.53
C CYS A 281 -6.21 -1.57 5.34
N ILE A 282 -7.11 -1.81 6.29
CA ILE A 282 -6.97 -2.93 7.21
C ILE A 282 -6.97 -4.28 6.47
N ASP A 283 -7.75 -4.39 5.41
CA ASP A 283 -7.80 -5.60 4.59
C ASP A 283 -6.47 -5.90 3.89
N VAL A 284 -5.82 -4.90 3.29
CA VAL A 284 -4.49 -5.11 2.69
C VAL A 284 -3.41 -5.30 3.75
N ASP A 285 -3.51 -4.61 4.89
CA ASP A 285 -2.57 -4.73 6.00
C ASP A 285 -2.50 -6.17 6.53
N ALA A 286 -3.66 -6.83 6.68
CA ALA A 286 -3.71 -8.19 7.19
C ALA A 286 -3.13 -9.18 6.16
N VAL A 287 -3.50 -9.01 4.89
CA VAL A 287 -3.01 -9.85 3.79
C VAL A 287 -1.50 -9.73 3.63
N ASP A 288 -0.95 -8.51 3.69
CA ASP A 288 0.49 -8.27 3.53
C ASP A 288 1.30 -9.02 4.58
N VAL A 289 0.93 -8.87 5.86
CA VAL A 289 1.58 -9.58 6.98
C VAL A 289 1.50 -11.09 6.76
N LEU A 290 0.32 -11.62 6.46
CA LEU A 290 0.10 -13.05 6.30
C LEU A 290 0.87 -13.64 5.11
N VAL A 291 0.84 -13.00 3.94
CA VAL A 291 1.47 -13.50 2.71
C VAL A 291 2.99 -13.43 2.81
N ASN A 292 3.55 -12.32 3.31
CA ASN A 292 5.00 -12.22 3.52
C ASN A 292 5.48 -13.20 4.61
N GLY A 293 4.75 -13.32 5.71
CA GLY A 293 5.06 -14.29 6.76
C GLY A 293 4.98 -15.75 6.31
N HIS A 294 4.01 -16.10 5.45
CA HIS A 294 3.91 -17.43 4.84
C HIS A 294 5.18 -17.77 4.04
N ALA A 295 5.65 -16.83 3.21
CA ALA A 295 6.84 -17.00 2.39
C ALA A 295 8.13 -17.06 3.21
N MET A 296 8.24 -16.26 4.28
CA MET A 296 9.47 -16.11 5.05
C MET A 296 9.65 -17.16 6.17
N LEU A 297 8.57 -17.57 6.85
CA LEU A 297 8.67 -18.36 8.08
C LEU A 297 8.19 -19.81 7.92
N GLY A 298 7.35 -20.10 6.92
CA GLY A 298 6.65 -21.39 6.83
C GLY A 298 5.73 -21.68 8.02
N TYR A 299 5.44 -20.68 8.85
CA TYR A 299 4.62 -20.78 10.06
C TYR A 299 3.12 -20.71 9.71
N ARG A 300 2.32 -21.63 10.26
CA ARG A 300 0.85 -21.70 10.10
C ARG A 300 0.32 -21.66 8.64
N ARG A 301 1.07 -22.19 7.67
CA ARG A 301 0.75 -22.10 6.22
C ARG A 301 -0.71 -22.45 5.88
N ALA A 302 -1.21 -23.58 6.35
CA ALA A 302 -2.58 -24.01 6.06
C ALA A 302 -3.64 -23.05 6.63
N ALA A 303 -3.42 -22.47 7.80
CA ALA A 303 -4.34 -21.49 8.38
C ALA A 303 -4.30 -20.17 7.62
N ILE A 304 -3.11 -19.75 7.17
CA ILE A 304 -2.95 -18.55 6.33
C ILE A 304 -3.66 -18.73 5.00
N GLU A 305 -3.42 -19.84 4.29
CA GLU A 305 -4.04 -20.13 2.99
C GLU A 305 -5.57 -20.18 3.10
N GLN A 306 -6.10 -20.80 4.17
CA GLN A 306 -7.54 -20.86 4.41
C GLN A 306 -8.11 -19.46 4.69
N TRP A 307 -7.47 -18.67 5.55
CA TRP A 307 -7.90 -17.31 5.88
C TRP A 307 -7.90 -16.42 4.63
N CYS A 308 -6.85 -16.49 3.82
CA CYS A 308 -6.73 -15.76 2.57
C CYS A 308 -7.79 -16.18 1.55
N LEU A 309 -8.09 -17.49 1.45
CA LEU A 309 -9.14 -17.99 0.57
C LEU A 309 -10.52 -17.40 0.92
N GLU A 310 -10.87 -17.41 2.21
CA GLU A 310 -12.13 -16.84 2.71
C GLU A 310 -12.22 -15.33 2.46
N LEU A 311 -11.14 -14.60 2.74
CA LEU A 311 -11.11 -13.15 2.48
C LEU A 311 -11.19 -12.85 0.98
N LEU A 312 -10.55 -13.63 0.11
CA LEU A 312 -10.63 -13.43 -1.33
C LEU A 312 -12.07 -13.55 -1.85
N GLU A 313 -12.84 -14.53 -1.35
CA GLU A 313 -14.26 -14.66 -1.68
C GLU A 313 -15.06 -13.43 -1.24
N ALA A 314 -14.78 -12.92 -0.04
CA ALA A 314 -15.41 -11.71 0.48
C ALA A 314 -15.05 -10.47 -0.35
N LEU A 315 -13.77 -10.30 -0.69
CA LEU A 315 -13.27 -9.20 -1.53
C LEU A 315 -13.96 -9.20 -2.88
N LEU A 316 -13.94 -10.32 -3.60
CA LEU A 316 -14.56 -10.41 -4.93
C LEU A 316 -16.08 -10.19 -4.89
N SER A 317 -16.74 -10.48 -3.77
CA SER A 317 -18.18 -10.22 -3.59
C SER A 317 -18.45 -8.77 -3.17
N PHE A 318 -17.43 -8.06 -2.67
CA PHE A 318 -17.53 -6.65 -2.27
C PHE A 318 -17.34 -5.67 -3.43
N GLN A 319 -16.73 -6.10 -4.54
CA GLN A 319 -16.59 -5.25 -5.73
C GLN A 319 -17.94 -4.69 -6.17
N ASN A 320 -17.98 -3.40 -6.48
CA ASN A 320 -19.19 -2.75 -6.96
C ASN A 320 -19.52 -3.18 -8.39
N PRO A 321 -20.80 -3.06 -8.81
CA PRO A 321 -21.22 -3.39 -10.17
C PRO A 321 -20.50 -2.60 -11.27
N ASP A 322 -19.98 -1.42 -10.95
CA ASP A 322 -19.22 -0.58 -11.87
C ASP A 322 -17.78 -1.06 -12.09
N GLY A 323 -17.30 -2.05 -11.32
CA GLY A 323 -15.96 -2.64 -11.43
C GLY A 323 -14.93 -2.09 -10.44
N GLY A 324 -15.23 -1.03 -9.70
CA GLY A 324 -14.35 -0.52 -8.65
C GLY A 324 -14.68 -1.08 -7.25
N PHE A 325 -13.94 -0.61 -6.25
CA PHE A 325 -14.18 -0.91 -4.84
C PHE A 325 -14.38 0.37 -4.03
N ALA A 326 -15.29 0.29 -3.06
CA ALA A 326 -15.41 1.27 -1.99
C ALA A 326 -14.42 0.95 -0.85
N ASP A 327 -14.15 1.95 0.00
CA ASP A 327 -13.35 1.72 1.21
C ASP A 327 -14.20 0.97 2.24
N THR A 328 -15.35 1.55 2.59
CA THR A 328 -16.44 0.93 3.35
C THR A 328 -17.78 1.21 2.67
N ARG A 329 -18.90 0.65 3.17
CA ARG A 329 -20.24 0.84 2.57
C ARG A 329 -20.91 2.15 2.98
N ASP A 330 -20.67 2.61 4.20
CA ASP A 330 -21.45 3.68 4.84
C ASP A 330 -20.54 4.76 5.44
N GLY A 331 -21.05 5.98 5.53
CA GLY A 331 -20.34 7.14 6.09
C GLY A 331 -19.76 8.07 5.04
N VAL A 332 -18.69 8.77 5.40
CA VAL A 332 -18.06 9.80 4.57
C VAL A 332 -16.57 9.51 4.47
N ARG A 333 -16.05 9.45 3.25
CA ARG A 333 -14.63 9.35 2.95
C ARG A 333 -14.05 10.75 2.79
N ARG A 334 -12.86 10.97 3.35
CA ARG A 334 -12.10 12.22 3.21
C ARG A 334 -10.75 11.92 2.57
N GLN A 335 -10.19 12.87 1.84
CA GLN A 335 -8.78 12.80 1.46
C GLN A 335 -7.92 12.89 2.72
N ASP A 336 -6.96 11.97 2.85
CA ASP A 336 -6.14 11.89 4.05
C ASP A 336 -5.40 13.20 4.33
N GLY A 337 -5.50 13.68 5.57
CA GLY A 337 -4.94 14.96 6.01
C GLY A 337 -5.72 16.22 5.61
N TRP A 338 -6.70 16.15 4.70
CA TRP A 338 -7.48 17.30 4.23
C TRP A 338 -8.84 17.42 4.93
N VAL A 339 -8.81 17.67 6.23
CA VAL A 339 -9.98 17.60 7.13
C VAL A 339 -11.11 18.60 6.83
N ARG A 340 -10.84 19.68 6.09
CA ARG A 340 -11.86 20.64 5.59
C ARG A 340 -11.84 20.75 4.07
N GLY A 341 -11.57 19.64 3.39
CA GLY A 341 -11.38 19.58 1.95
C GLY A 341 -12.36 18.67 1.23
N TYR A 342 -11.80 17.87 0.31
CA TYR A 342 -12.57 16.92 -0.47
C TYR A 342 -13.19 15.83 0.40
N GLU A 343 -14.51 15.66 0.25
CA GLU A 343 -15.29 14.60 0.88
C GLU A 343 -16.22 13.96 -0.16
N GLU A 344 -16.47 12.66 0.00
CA GLU A 344 -17.50 11.94 -0.75
C GLU A 344 -18.18 10.89 0.14
N PRO A 345 -19.42 10.47 -0.18
CA PRO A 345 -20.05 9.34 0.49
C PRO A 345 -19.23 8.06 0.33
N GLN A 346 -19.20 7.25 1.38
CA GLN A 346 -18.73 5.86 1.30
C GLN A 346 -19.70 5.02 0.44
N GLY A 347 -19.31 3.78 0.14
CA GLY A 347 -20.03 2.88 -0.77
C GLY A 347 -19.74 3.10 -2.25
N LEU A 348 -19.13 4.24 -2.60
CA LEU A 348 -18.72 4.55 -3.97
C LEU A 348 -17.35 3.96 -4.30
N SER A 349 -17.23 3.48 -5.53
CA SER A 349 -15.95 3.09 -6.11
C SER A 349 -15.03 4.29 -6.22
N ASN A 350 -13.81 4.15 -5.70
CA ASN A 350 -12.79 5.18 -5.78
C ASN A 350 -11.40 4.57 -5.99
N THR A 351 -10.47 5.33 -6.58
CA THR A 351 -9.18 4.77 -7.02
C THR A 351 -8.31 4.35 -5.83
N PHE A 352 -8.44 5.03 -4.68
CA PHE A 352 -7.75 4.66 -3.44
C PHE A 352 -8.15 3.26 -2.98
N ALA A 353 -9.44 3.03 -2.71
CA ALA A 353 -9.90 1.74 -2.21
C ALA A 353 -9.70 0.64 -3.26
N THR A 354 -9.99 0.94 -4.52
CA THR A 354 -9.78 -0.02 -5.63
C THR A 354 -8.33 -0.47 -5.72
N TRP A 355 -7.38 0.45 -5.61
CA TRP A 355 -5.94 0.13 -5.57
C TRP A 355 -5.60 -0.80 -4.40
N PHE A 356 -6.02 -0.44 -3.19
CA PHE A 356 -5.71 -1.20 -1.97
C PHE A 356 -6.31 -2.60 -1.98
N ARG A 357 -7.58 -2.74 -2.39
CA ARG A 357 -8.24 -4.05 -2.52
C ARG A 357 -7.54 -4.94 -3.54
N TRP A 358 -7.05 -4.36 -4.63
CA TRP A 358 -6.32 -5.15 -5.64
C TRP A 358 -4.95 -5.61 -5.18
N ILE A 359 -4.25 -4.87 -4.33
CA ILE A 359 -3.03 -5.38 -3.68
C ILE A 359 -3.37 -6.66 -2.90
N ALA A 360 -4.40 -6.61 -2.06
CA ALA A 360 -4.86 -7.77 -1.29
C ALA A 360 -5.24 -8.95 -2.20
N VAL A 361 -6.06 -8.70 -3.23
CA VAL A 361 -6.47 -9.73 -4.20
C VAL A 361 -5.25 -10.32 -4.92
N ALA A 362 -4.32 -9.50 -5.40
CA ALA A 362 -3.14 -9.96 -6.14
C ALA A 362 -2.19 -10.77 -5.24
N MET A 363 -1.97 -10.34 -3.99
CA MET A 363 -1.14 -11.08 -3.03
C MET A 363 -1.74 -12.44 -2.68
N ILE A 364 -3.05 -12.50 -2.43
CA ILE A 364 -3.74 -13.77 -2.18
C ILE A 364 -3.73 -14.65 -3.44
N ALA A 365 -4.01 -14.07 -4.61
CA ALA A 365 -4.05 -14.83 -5.85
C ALA A 365 -2.69 -15.44 -6.20
N ASP A 366 -1.59 -14.71 -5.98
CA ASP A 366 -0.24 -15.25 -6.16
C ASP A 366 0.15 -16.28 -5.10
N LEU A 367 -0.35 -16.15 -3.87
CA LEU A 367 -0.19 -17.19 -2.84
C LEU A 367 -0.87 -18.50 -3.26
N LEU A 368 -2.11 -18.42 -3.75
CA LEU A 368 -2.95 -19.59 -4.06
C LEU A 368 -2.66 -20.19 -5.44
N TRP A 369 -2.29 -19.36 -6.41
CA TRP A 369 -1.97 -19.75 -7.79
C TRP A 369 -0.67 -19.06 -8.27
N PRO A 370 0.49 -19.45 -7.73
CA PRO A 370 1.76 -18.82 -8.05
C PRO A 370 2.01 -18.76 -9.57
N GLY A 371 2.35 -17.57 -10.08
CA GLY A 371 2.70 -17.36 -11.48
C GLY A 371 1.54 -17.43 -12.49
N ARG A 372 0.29 -17.54 -12.04
CA ARG A 372 -0.88 -17.54 -12.94
C ARG A 372 -1.13 -16.19 -13.61
N TRP A 373 -0.82 -15.10 -12.92
CA TRP A 373 -0.91 -13.74 -13.45
C TRP A 373 0.43 -13.01 -13.31
N PRO A 374 0.78 -12.12 -14.26
CA PRO A 374 1.99 -11.33 -14.20
C PRO A 374 1.77 -10.07 -13.34
N TRP A 375 1.45 -10.24 -12.06
CA TRP A 375 1.22 -9.10 -11.16
C TRP A 375 2.47 -8.22 -11.04
N ALA A 376 2.36 -6.93 -11.29
CA ALA A 376 3.47 -5.98 -11.15
C ALA A 376 3.34 -5.17 -9.85
N PHE A 377 3.68 -5.79 -8.72
CA PHE A 377 3.75 -5.10 -7.43
C PHE A 377 4.72 -3.91 -7.49
N ARG A 378 4.52 -2.92 -6.61
CA ARG A 378 5.41 -1.76 -6.55
C ARG A 378 6.82 -2.20 -6.18
N ARG A 379 7.82 -1.62 -6.84
CA ARG A 379 9.24 -1.84 -6.53
C ARG A 379 9.72 -0.91 -5.42
N MET A 380 9.20 0.31 -5.37
CA MET A 380 9.41 1.24 -4.27
C MET A 380 8.67 0.79 -2.99
N VAL A 381 9.37 0.82 -1.85
CA VAL A 381 8.82 0.51 -0.53
C VAL A 381 7.62 1.41 -0.17
N GLY A 382 6.55 0.80 0.33
CA GLY A 382 5.27 1.42 0.69
C GLY A 382 4.11 0.48 0.36
N ILE A 383 2.86 0.89 0.59
CA ILE A 383 1.69 0.06 0.27
C ILE A 383 1.70 -0.41 -1.19
N GLY A 384 1.54 -1.72 -1.37
CA GLY A 384 1.63 -2.40 -2.67
C GLY A 384 3.04 -2.87 -3.05
N TYR A 385 4.03 -2.64 -2.17
CA TYR A 385 5.37 -3.19 -2.31
C TYR A 385 5.37 -4.69 -2.05
N ARG A 386 6.09 -5.42 -2.90
CA ARG A 386 6.47 -6.80 -2.63
C ARG A 386 7.81 -7.05 -3.27
N LYS A 387 8.74 -7.61 -2.49
CA LYS A 387 10.03 -8.01 -3.03
C LYS A 387 9.82 -9.14 -4.02
N GLU A 388 10.25 -8.95 -5.27
CA GLU A 388 10.34 -10.06 -6.22
C GLU A 388 11.31 -11.08 -5.65
N THR A 389 10.82 -12.29 -5.34
CA THR A 389 11.69 -13.43 -5.10
C THR A 389 12.38 -13.74 -6.41
N GLN A 390 13.69 -13.52 -6.49
CA GLN A 390 14.50 -14.04 -7.59
C GLN A 390 14.28 -15.55 -7.63
N GLY A 391 13.61 -16.02 -8.70
CA GLY A 391 13.41 -17.45 -8.97
C GLY A 391 14.70 -18.16 -9.30
#